data_AF-A0A5C6M2C6-F1
#
_entry.id   AF-A0A5C6M2C6-F1
#
_cell.length_a   1.000
_cell.length_b   1.000
_cell.length_c   1.000
_cell.angle_alpha   90.00
_cell.angle_beta   90.00
_cell.angle_gamma   90.00
#
_symmetry.space_group_name_H-M   'P 1'
#
loop_
_entity.id
_entity.type
_entity.pdbx_description
1 polymer ?
#
loop_
_entity_poly.entity_id
_entity_poly.type
_entity_poly.pdbx_seq_one_letter_code
_entity_poly.pdbx_strand_id
1 'polypeptide(L)'
;VYLHGLPQDWDPPRTEVAWRTEVEKLQLTYSGEGDREQLWEQDSRALAATAAAILEDYPLKPMELLSDRRDTLRTELGRLAQKHTEATAWLVDPDGEVTVYRLAELDVKEKRDGRTVFKVDSDNCIIVLPPHVGGLSEQGMFSADAEPNGARSLDVADELIDVVTGLATRCRTMDRADAKASGMQLIRSVAMPTGGGEEAEAAYWHFFVRRNSGQVRARKPVLLDVHVADVERRVTEIVSGLRLDAGLANCLILAARYHDHGKRRSLFQTMLGNRRAPAVWWAKSGPKTGLPLEERYRHEFGSLHDVPSAGELGVTDAERELVLHLIAAHHGRARPHFPGEEVFDPNSSVAGDTAVAASVPQRFGRLQRQFGRWGLAYLESLLRAAD
;
A
#
# COMPACT_ATOMS: atom_id res chain seq x y z
N VAL A 1 20.08 -14.50 14.11
CA VAL A 1 19.99 -13.02 14.10
C VAL A 1 18.67 -12.68 13.44
N TYR A 2 17.64 -12.31 14.19
CA TYR A 2 16.38 -11.87 13.60
C TYR A 2 16.57 -10.47 13.00
N LEU A 3 15.79 -10.11 11.98
CA LEU A 3 15.67 -8.74 11.49
C LEU A 3 14.95 -7.89 12.56
N HIS A 4 15.60 -7.68 13.71
CA HIS A 4 14.91 -7.19 14.90
C HIS A 4 14.34 -5.79 14.71
N GLY A 5 14.92 -4.98 13.80
CA GLY A 5 14.40 -3.64 13.53
C GLY A 5 14.50 -2.67 14.65
N LEU A 6 15.38 -2.98 15.59
CA LEU A 6 15.87 -2.06 16.55
C LEU A 6 17.20 -1.62 15.94
N PRO A 7 17.24 -0.44 15.30
CA PRO A 7 18.51 0.16 14.94
C PRO A 7 19.39 0.20 16.20
N GLN A 8 20.65 -0.25 16.10
CA GLN A 8 21.60 -0.08 17.22
C GLN A 8 21.96 1.40 17.39
N ASP A 9 21.84 2.18 16.31
CA ASP A 9 22.11 3.63 16.21
C ASP A 9 20.89 4.38 15.69
N TRP A 10 20.88 5.72 15.84
CA TRP A 10 19.83 6.58 15.26
C TRP A 10 19.69 6.37 13.74
N ASP A 11 18.50 5.97 13.29
CA ASP A 11 18.15 5.89 11.87
C ASP A 11 17.53 7.23 11.45
N PRO A 12 18.20 8.03 10.61
CA PRO A 12 17.66 9.31 10.19
C PRO A 12 16.37 9.11 9.37
N PRO A 13 15.44 10.07 9.41
CA PRO A 13 14.24 10.02 8.59
C PRO A 13 14.61 9.89 7.11
N ARG A 14 13.77 9.16 6.38
CA ARG A 14 13.93 8.97 4.94
C ARG A 14 12.96 9.88 4.20
N THR A 15 13.36 10.29 3.01
CA THR A 15 12.47 10.95 2.07
C THR A 15 12.39 10.07 0.84
N GLU A 16 11.21 9.93 0.28
CA GLU A 16 11.01 9.20 -0.97
C GLU A 16 10.77 10.18 -2.11
N VAL A 17 11.21 9.82 -3.31
CA VAL A 17 10.98 10.59 -4.54
C VAL A 17 10.26 9.72 -5.54
N ALA A 18 9.27 10.30 -6.21
CA ALA A 18 8.57 9.70 -7.34
C ALA A 18 8.52 10.68 -8.51
N TRP A 19 8.27 10.18 -9.72
CA TRP A 19 8.10 11.02 -10.91
C TRP A 19 6.74 10.76 -11.55
N ARG A 20 5.98 11.83 -11.78
CA ARG A 20 4.61 11.76 -12.27
C ARG A 20 4.32 12.86 -13.28
N THR A 21 3.92 12.47 -14.49
CA THR A 21 3.52 13.36 -15.59
C THR A 21 2.35 14.27 -15.18
N GLU A 22 1.54 13.91 -14.17
CA GLU A 22 0.54 14.80 -13.57
C GLU A 22 1.13 16.06 -12.99
N VAL A 23 2.27 15.97 -12.30
CA VAL A 23 2.93 17.13 -11.73
C VAL A 23 3.36 18.09 -12.85
N GLU A 24 3.74 17.56 -14.01
CA GLU A 24 4.14 18.34 -15.19
C GLU A 24 2.95 18.92 -15.95
N LYS A 25 1.90 18.13 -16.18
CA LYS A 25 0.74 18.53 -16.98
C LYS A 25 -0.22 19.46 -16.24
N LEU A 26 -0.24 19.40 -14.92
CA LEU A 26 -1.08 20.24 -14.07
C LEU A 26 -0.30 21.40 -13.44
N GLN A 27 0.88 21.73 -13.98
CA GLN A 27 1.65 22.89 -13.49
C GLN A 27 0.83 24.17 -13.58
N LEU A 28 0.94 24.98 -12.54
CA LEU A 28 0.32 26.29 -12.48
C LEU A 28 1.13 27.26 -13.34
N THR A 29 0.50 27.77 -14.40
CA THR A 29 1.11 28.74 -15.31
C THR A 29 0.46 30.11 -15.14
N TYR A 30 1.27 31.16 -15.08
CA TYR A 30 0.81 32.53 -14.87
C TYR A 30 1.27 33.43 -16.03
N SER A 31 0.45 34.43 -16.38
CA SER A 31 0.75 35.45 -17.38
C SER A 31 1.88 36.39 -16.97
N GLY A 32 2.13 36.54 -15.67
CA GLY A 32 3.22 37.35 -15.12
C GLY A 32 3.46 37.10 -13.63
N GLU A 33 4.59 37.60 -13.10
CA GLU A 33 4.98 37.36 -11.70
C GLU A 33 4.01 37.99 -10.67
N GLY A 34 3.35 39.10 -11.03
CA GLY A 34 2.38 39.77 -10.16
C GLY A 34 1.09 38.96 -9.95
N ASP A 35 0.59 38.32 -11.02
CA ASP A 35 -0.57 37.42 -10.95
C ASP A 35 -0.21 36.16 -10.15
N ARG A 36 1.00 35.64 -10.36
CA ARG A 36 1.53 34.47 -9.65
C ARG A 36 1.50 34.67 -8.14
N GLU A 37 2.08 35.75 -7.61
CA GLU A 37 2.16 35.94 -6.15
C GLU A 37 0.77 36.14 -5.51
N GLN A 38 -0.18 36.72 -6.24
CA GLN A 38 -1.55 36.95 -5.75
C GLN A 38 -2.41 35.68 -5.75
N LEU A 39 -2.24 34.83 -6.77
CA LEU A 39 -3.11 33.66 -6.99
C LEU A 39 -2.49 32.35 -6.48
N TRP A 40 -1.18 32.30 -6.27
CA TRP A 40 -0.45 31.08 -5.90
C TRP A 40 -1.06 30.33 -4.72
N GLU A 41 -1.40 31.02 -3.63
CA GLU A 41 -1.96 30.36 -2.44
C GLU A 41 -3.29 29.66 -2.74
N GLN A 42 -4.17 30.30 -3.51
CA GLN A 42 -5.46 29.73 -3.88
C GLN A 42 -5.30 28.58 -4.88
N ASP A 43 -4.50 28.78 -5.93
CA ASP A 43 -4.32 27.82 -7.01
C ASP A 43 -3.55 26.58 -6.56
N SER A 44 -2.49 26.75 -5.76
CA SER A 44 -1.72 25.65 -5.19
C SER A 44 -2.59 24.79 -4.29
N ARG A 45 -3.49 25.39 -3.49
CA ARG A 45 -4.45 24.67 -2.66
C ARG A 45 -5.49 23.90 -3.49
N ALA A 46 -6.03 24.51 -4.54
CA ALA A 46 -6.97 23.84 -5.44
C ALA A 46 -6.30 22.67 -6.19
N LEU A 47 -5.05 22.86 -6.61
CA LEU A 47 -4.25 21.80 -7.21
C LEU A 47 -3.90 20.70 -6.20
N ALA A 48 -3.62 21.04 -4.94
CA ALA A 48 -3.36 20.05 -3.89
C ALA A 48 -4.58 19.13 -3.66
N ALA A 49 -5.79 19.70 -3.62
CA ALA A 49 -7.01 18.92 -3.53
C ALA A 49 -7.22 18.00 -4.75
N THR A 50 -6.89 18.49 -5.95
CA THR A 50 -6.94 17.69 -7.19
C THR A 50 -5.90 16.57 -7.16
N ALA A 51 -4.66 16.87 -6.73
CA ALA A 51 -3.57 15.93 -6.59
C ALA A 51 -3.89 14.82 -5.58
N ALA A 52 -4.45 15.18 -4.42
CA ALA A 52 -4.92 14.23 -3.41
C ALA A 52 -5.95 13.26 -4.00
N ALA A 53 -6.97 13.77 -4.70
CA ALA A 53 -7.99 12.92 -5.34
C ALA A 53 -7.42 12.03 -6.46
N ILE A 54 -6.39 12.50 -7.19
CA ILE A 54 -5.67 11.68 -8.18
C ILE A 54 -4.91 10.56 -7.48
N LEU A 55 -4.17 10.86 -6.40
CA LEU A 55 -3.38 9.86 -5.68
C LEU A 55 -4.25 8.86 -4.90
N GLU A 56 -5.46 9.26 -4.50
CA GLU A 56 -6.45 8.34 -3.90
C GLU A 56 -6.90 7.28 -4.93
N ASP A 57 -7.30 7.70 -6.13
CA ASP A 57 -7.80 6.79 -7.17
C ASP A 57 -6.68 6.07 -7.95
N TYR A 58 -5.51 6.71 -8.05
CA TYR A 58 -4.34 6.24 -8.81
C TYR A 58 -3.06 6.31 -7.96
N PRO A 59 -3.00 5.53 -6.86
CA PRO A 59 -1.95 5.66 -5.86
C PRO A 59 -0.57 5.29 -6.38
N LEU A 60 0.45 5.92 -5.80
CA LEU A 60 1.85 5.56 -6.00
C LEU A 60 2.07 4.08 -5.63
N LYS A 61 2.85 3.38 -6.44
CA LYS A 61 3.24 2.00 -6.25
C LYS A 61 4.71 1.94 -5.82
N PRO A 62 5.13 0.89 -5.08
CA PRO A 62 6.51 0.77 -4.62
C PRO A 62 7.57 0.89 -5.72
N MET A 63 7.24 0.50 -6.96
CA MET A 63 8.15 0.59 -8.11
C MET A 63 8.38 2.03 -8.60
N GLU A 64 7.49 2.96 -8.23
CA GLU A 64 7.60 4.40 -8.55
C GLU A 64 8.48 5.15 -7.54
N LEU A 65 8.83 4.52 -6.41
CA LEU A 65 9.47 5.20 -5.27
C LEU A 65 10.97 4.93 -5.21
N LEU A 66 11.75 6.00 -5.19
CA LEU A 66 13.16 5.99 -4.83
C LEU A 66 13.31 6.50 -3.39
N SER A 67 13.81 5.65 -2.49
CA SER A 67 14.04 5.99 -1.09
C SER A 67 15.53 6.27 -0.84
N ASP A 68 15.85 7.42 -0.27
CA ASP A 68 17.23 7.77 0.14
C ASP A 68 17.25 8.49 1.50
N ARG A 69 18.44 8.66 2.07
CA ARG A 69 18.65 9.44 3.29
C ARG A 69 18.35 10.91 3.02
N ARG A 70 17.65 11.54 3.98
CA ARG A 70 17.25 12.96 3.92
C ARG A 70 18.38 13.89 3.46
N ASP A 71 19.57 13.79 4.05
CA ASP A 71 20.64 14.77 3.83
C ASP A 71 21.18 14.75 2.39
N THR A 72 21.35 13.55 1.83
CA THR A 72 21.81 13.36 0.45
C THR A 72 20.76 13.86 -0.54
N LEU A 73 19.51 13.43 -0.33
CA LEU A 73 18.38 13.81 -1.17
C LEU A 73 18.14 15.33 -1.15
N ARG A 74 18.19 15.97 0.03
CA ARG A 74 17.99 17.42 0.17
C ARG A 74 19.07 18.22 -0.55
N THR A 75 20.31 17.75 -0.54
CA THR A 75 21.41 18.42 -1.25
C THR A 75 21.15 18.45 -2.76
N GLU A 76 20.82 17.30 -3.34
CA GLU A 76 20.54 17.19 -4.77
C GLU A 76 19.21 17.86 -5.15
N LEU A 77 18.18 17.80 -4.28
CA LEU A 77 16.92 18.50 -4.48
C LEU A 77 17.13 20.02 -4.52
N GLY A 78 17.98 20.57 -3.65
CA GLY A 78 18.34 21.99 -3.69
C GLY A 78 19.03 22.40 -4.99
N ARG A 79 19.87 21.53 -5.56
CA ARG A 79 20.48 21.75 -6.87
C ARG A 79 19.44 21.69 -8.01
N LEU A 80 18.49 20.77 -7.95
CA LEU A 80 17.37 20.71 -8.91
C LEU A 80 16.46 21.95 -8.80
N ALA A 81 16.15 22.38 -7.58
CA ALA A 81 15.36 23.56 -7.30
C ALA A 81 15.97 24.84 -7.90
N GLN A 82 17.31 24.93 -7.94
CA GLN A 82 18.03 26.03 -8.59
C GLN A 82 18.00 25.95 -10.12
N LYS A 83 17.98 24.75 -10.69
CA LYS A 83 17.88 24.54 -12.15
C LYS A 83 16.45 24.75 -12.69
N HIS A 84 15.43 24.43 -11.88
CA HIS A 84 14.02 24.42 -12.27
C HIS A 84 13.17 25.23 -11.29
N THR A 85 13.43 26.53 -11.17
CA THR A 85 12.80 27.41 -10.16
C THR A 85 11.28 27.52 -10.31
N GLU A 86 10.78 27.35 -11.53
CA GLU A 86 9.36 27.45 -11.88
C GLU A 86 8.62 26.11 -11.81
N ALA A 87 9.33 25.00 -11.70
CA ALA A 87 8.69 23.70 -11.59
C ALA A 87 7.95 23.57 -10.25
N THR A 88 6.81 22.89 -10.26
CA THR A 88 6.10 22.51 -9.04
C THR A 88 6.46 21.09 -8.63
N ALA A 89 6.27 20.78 -7.35
CA ALA A 89 6.37 19.45 -6.79
C ALA A 89 5.20 19.22 -5.83
N TRP A 90 4.75 17.97 -5.72
CA TRP A 90 3.77 17.59 -4.71
C TRP A 90 4.49 16.92 -3.54
N LEU A 91 4.19 17.37 -2.32
CA LEU A 91 4.65 16.73 -1.09
C LEU A 91 3.48 15.95 -0.51
N VAL A 92 3.63 14.65 -0.35
CA VAL A 92 2.69 13.78 0.38
C VAL A 92 3.28 13.53 1.75
N ASP A 93 2.58 13.95 2.80
CA ASP A 93 3.03 13.77 4.17
C ASP A 93 2.72 12.36 4.71
N PRO A 94 3.18 12.00 5.93
CA PRO A 94 2.93 10.68 6.51
C PRO A 94 1.45 10.34 6.76
N ASP A 95 0.59 11.36 6.87
CA ASP A 95 -0.86 11.20 7.04
C ASP A 95 -1.59 11.09 5.69
N GLY A 96 -0.86 11.27 4.58
CA GLY A 96 -1.36 11.18 3.21
C GLY A 96 -1.87 12.51 2.65
N GLU A 97 -1.72 13.60 3.39
CA GLU A 97 -2.11 14.94 2.92
C GLU A 97 -1.15 15.43 1.85
N VAL A 98 -1.71 16.04 0.81
CA VAL A 98 -0.94 16.54 -0.34
C VAL A 98 -0.84 18.05 -0.28
N THR A 99 0.39 18.55 -0.33
CA THR A 99 0.68 19.99 -0.46
C THR A 99 1.48 20.24 -1.75
N VAL A 100 1.16 21.32 -2.47
CA VAL A 100 1.89 21.71 -3.68
C VAL A 100 2.86 22.83 -3.35
N TYR A 101 4.12 22.65 -3.76
CA TYR A 101 5.19 23.65 -3.59
C TYR A 101 5.80 24.00 -4.94
N ARG A 102 6.36 25.20 -5.05
CA ARG A 102 7.43 25.46 -6.03
C ARG A 102 8.65 24.65 -5.62
N LEU A 103 9.35 24.08 -6.58
CA LEU A 103 10.55 23.31 -6.30
C LEU A 103 11.59 24.15 -5.53
N ALA A 104 11.68 25.45 -5.85
CA ALA A 104 12.50 26.42 -5.12
C ALA A 104 12.15 26.56 -3.63
N GLU A 105 10.88 26.37 -3.24
CA GLU A 105 10.44 26.47 -1.84
C GLU A 105 10.95 25.32 -0.98
N LEU A 106 11.25 24.17 -1.59
CA LEU A 106 11.77 23.00 -0.89
C LEU A 106 13.24 23.16 -0.44
N ASP A 107 14.00 24.11 -1.00
CA ASP A 107 15.37 24.43 -0.60
C ASP A 107 15.46 25.64 0.36
N VAL A 108 14.34 26.29 0.67
CA VAL A 108 14.34 27.45 1.57
C VAL A 108 14.72 27.01 2.99
N LYS A 109 15.71 27.70 3.56
CA LYS A 109 16.21 27.46 4.92
C LYS A 109 15.86 28.63 5.84
N GLU A 110 15.58 28.32 7.09
CA GLU A 110 15.30 29.31 8.13
C GLU A 110 16.00 28.96 9.45
N LYS A 111 16.06 29.94 10.37
CA LYS A 111 16.60 29.72 11.71
C LYS A 111 15.45 29.36 12.67
N ARG A 112 15.50 28.16 13.24
CA ARG A 112 14.65 27.74 14.37
C ARG A 112 15.54 27.31 15.52
N ASP A 113 15.31 27.85 16.72
CA ASP A 113 16.07 27.53 17.95
C ASP A 113 17.60 27.58 17.78
N GLY A 114 18.10 28.57 17.03
CA GLY A 114 19.53 28.75 16.77
C GLY A 114 20.14 27.78 15.74
N ARG A 115 19.34 26.89 15.14
CA ARG A 115 19.74 25.95 14.08
C ARG A 115 19.16 26.36 12.73
N THR A 116 19.94 26.13 11.67
CA THR A 116 19.45 26.28 10.29
C THR A 116 18.72 25.00 9.88
N VAL A 117 17.44 25.12 9.56
CA VAL A 117 16.58 24.01 9.13
C VAL A 117 15.89 24.36 7.81
N PHE A 118 15.43 23.36 7.07
CA PHE A 118 14.56 23.60 5.92
C PHE A 118 13.19 24.10 6.39
N LYS A 119 12.63 25.10 5.71
CA LYS A 119 11.32 25.66 6.02
C LYS A 119 10.21 24.61 5.82
N VAL A 120 10.32 23.83 4.74
CA VAL A 120 9.43 22.70 4.45
C VAL A 120 10.06 21.44 5.03
N ASP A 121 9.36 20.79 5.95
CA ASP A 121 9.75 19.47 6.45
C ASP A 121 9.38 18.40 5.41
N SER A 122 10.26 17.42 5.21
CA SER A 122 10.02 16.29 4.31
C SER A 122 10.34 14.96 4.99
N ASP A 123 10.44 14.95 6.31
CA ASP A 123 10.78 13.75 7.06
C ASP A 123 9.65 12.73 6.92
N ASN A 124 9.96 11.57 6.34
CA ASN A 124 9.01 10.51 6.00
C ASN A 124 7.93 10.93 4.98
N CYS A 125 8.20 11.96 4.19
CA CYS A 125 7.33 12.39 3.10
C CYS A 125 7.74 11.78 1.76
N ILE A 126 6.80 11.80 0.82
CA ILE A 126 7.04 11.49 -0.59
C ILE A 126 7.03 12.80 -1.38
N ILE A 127 8.11 13.08 -2.11
CA ILE A 127 8.20 14.21 -3.04
C ILE A 127 7.93 13.69 -4.45
N VAL A 128 6.83 14.13 -5.05
CA VAL A 128 6.45 13.78 -6.42
C VAL A 128 6.91 14.91 -7.35
N LEU A 129 7.86 14.58 -8.22
CA LEU A 129 8.49 15.49 -9.17
C LEU A 129 7.90 15.34 -10.58
N PRO A 130 7.91 16.41 -11.39
CA PRO A 130 7.60 16.30 -12.81
C PRO A 130 8.76 15.62 -13.58
N PRO A 131 8.50 14.72 -14.53
CA PRO A 131 9.56 14.02 -15.27
C PRO A 131 10.61 14.94 -15.91
N HIS A 132 10.22 16.09 -16.46
CA HIS A 132 11.17 16.99 -17.13
C HIS A 132 12.25 17.59 -16.21
N VAL A 133 12.14 17.50 -14.88
CA VAL A 133 13.23 17.99 -14.00
C VAL A 133 14.38 16.99 -13.85
N GLY A 134 14.24 15.78 -14.41
CA GLY A 134 15.27 14.75 -14.31
C GLY A 134 15.43 14.25 -12.88
N GLY A 135 16.66 13.97 -12.46
CA GLY A 135 16.96 13.62 -11.08
C GLY A 135 17.28 12.14 -10.84
N LEU A 136 17.13 11.25 -11.82
CA LEU A 136 17.45 9.82 -11.67
C LEU A 136 18.60 9.42 -12.61
N SER A 137 19.75 9.07 -12.04
CA SER A 137 20.93 8.66 -12.82
C SER A 137 20.76 7.27 -13.43
N GLU A 138 21.60 6.93 -14.42
CA GLU A 138 21.63 5.57 -15.01
C GLU A 138 21.96 4.47 -13.99
N GLN A 139 22.60 4.82 -12.88
CA GLN A 139 22.92 3.92 -11.77
C GLN A 139 21.77 3.80 -10.75
N GLY A 140 20.64 4.47 -10.97
CA GLY A 140 19.47 4.44 -10.09
C GLY A 140 19.60 5.31 -8.84
N MET A 141 20.48 6.32 -8.87
CA MET A 141 20.68 7.25 -7.74
C MET A 141 19.98 8.58 -8.02
N PHE A 142 19.54 9.25 -6.95
CA PHE A 142 19.00 10.60 -7.06
C PHE A 142 20.15 11.60 -7.28
N SER A 143 20.15 12.32 -8.41
CA SER A 143 21.18 13.31 -8.73
C SER A 143 20.65 14.42 -9.62
N ALA A 144 20.92 15.66 -9.23
CA ALA A 144 20.53 16.86 -9.98
C ALA A 144 21.20 17.00 -11.34
N ASP A 145 22.27 16.25 -11.60
CA ASP A 145 22.97 16.24 -12.89
C ASP A 145 22.45 15.15 -13.85
N ALA A 146 21.50 14.34 -13.39
CA ALA A 146 20.83 13.37 -14.24
C ALA A 146 19.75 14.06 -15.09
N GLU A 147 20.01 14.13 -16.39
CA GLU A 147 19.10 14.68 -17.38
C GLU A 147 17.82 13.82 -17.52
N PRO A 148 16.66 14.42 -17.84
CA PRO A 148 15.39 13.71 -18.02
C PRO A 148 15.35 12.77 -19.23
N ASN A 149 16.40 12.79 -20.06
CA ASN A 149 16.42 12.24 -21.42
C ASN A 149 17.06 10.83 -21.51
N GLY A 150 17.04 10.06 -20.42
CA GLY A 150 17.50 8.68 -20.43
C GLY A 150 16.68 7.80 -21.38
N ALA A 151 17.17 6.59 -21.69
CA ALA A 151 16.47 5.61 -22.54
C ALA A 151 15.13 5.09 -21.94
N ARG A 152 14.74 5.53 -20.74
CA ARG A 152 13.54 5.11 -20.00
C ARG A 152 12.77 6.32 -19.48
N SER A 153 11.44 6.23 -19.50
CA SER A 153 10.56 7.21 -18.87
C SER A 153 10.82 7.24 -17.37
N LEU A 154 10.88 8.44 -16.77
CA LEU A 154 10.93 8.60 -15.31
C LEU A 154 9.57 8.32 -14.68
N ASP A 155 8.49 8.69 -15.37
CA ASP A 155 7.15 8.26 -14.99
C ASP A 155 6.91 6.82 -15.46
N VAL A 156 7.02 5.90 -14.52
CA VAL A 156 6.76 4.46 -14.70
C VAL A 156 5.38 4.06 -14.19
N ALA A 157 4.50 5.01 -13.91
CA ALA A 157 3.22 4.73 -13.27
C ALA A 157 2.35 3.79 -14.11
N ASP A 158 2.44 3.84 -15.44
CA ASP A 158 1.64 2.99 -16.33
C ASP A 158 2.31 1.63 -16.63
N GLU A 159 3.52 1.37 -16.11
CA GLU A 159 4.29 0.15 -16.37
C GLU A 159 3.87 -1.03 -15.49
N LEU A 160 2.87 -0.86 -14.63
CA LEU A 160 2.36 -1.94 -13.80
C LEU A 160 1.65 -2.99 -14.67
N ILE A 161 2.18 -4.21 -14.65
CA ILE A 161 1.66 -5.37 -15.38
C ILE A 161 1.10 -6.44 -14.44
N ASP A 162 0.06 -7.11 -14.89
CA ASP A 162 -0.46 -8.30 -14.23
C ASP A 162 0.46 -9.48 -14.57
N VAL A 163 1.08 -10.07 -13.56
CA VAL A 163 2.09 -11.13 -13.74
C VAL A 163 1.56 -12.42 -14.37
N VAL A 164 0.24 -12.63 -14.35
CA VAL A 164 -0.39 -13.84 -14.90
C VAL A 164 -0.73 -13.63 -16.38
N THR A 165 -1.29 -12.47 -16.71
CA THR A 165 -1.80 -12.16 -18.05
C THR A 165 -0.80 -11.40 -18.92
N GLY A 166 0.22 -10.79 -18.32
CA GLY A 166 1.18 -9.90 -18.98
C GLY A 166 0.59 -8.57 -19.44
N LEU A 167 -0.66 -8.27 -19.09
CA LEU A 167 -1.36 -7.06 -19.52
C LEU A 167 -1.08 -5.90 -18.56
N ALA A 168 -0.98 -4.69 -19.11
CA ALA A 168 -1.00 -3.47 -18.30
C ALA A 168 -2.26 -3.44 -17.43
N THR A 169 -2.07 -3.07 -16.16
CA THR A 169 -3.16 -3.01 -15.18
C THR A 169 -3.74 -1.61 -15.04
N ARG A 170 -3.05 -0.59 -15.52
CA ARG A 170 -3.50 0.79 -15.45
C ARG A 170 -2.85 1.62 -16.55
N CYS A 171 -3.51 2.69 -16.97
CA CYS A 171 -2.96 3.62 -17.94
C CYS A 171 -3.64 4.99 -17.85
N ARG A 172 -2.95 6.02 -18.35
CA ARG A 172 -3.48 7.37 -18.49
C ARG A 172 -3.42 7.81 -19.96
N THR A 173 -4.49 8.41 -20.48
CA THR A 173 -4.56 8.84 -21.89
C THR A 173 -5.50 10.03 -22.09
N MET A 174 -5.19 10.87 -23.07
CA MET A 174 -6.05 12.01 -23.47
C MET A 174 -7.26 11.54 -24.28
N ASP A 175 -7.15 10.40 -24.97
CA ASP A 175 -8.23 9.83 -25.76
C ASP A 175 -8.94 8.73 -24.97
N ARG A 176 -10.22 8.94 -24.66
CA ARG A 176 -11.03 7.94 -23.95
C ARG A 176 -11.18 6.63 -24.73
N ALA A 177 -11.03 6.66 -26.05
CA ALA A 177 -11.12 5.51 -26.95
C ALA A 177 -9.74 4.87 -27.27
N ASP A 178 -8.66 5.31 -26.62
CA ASP A 178 -7.32 4.77 -26.83
C ASP A 178 -7.29 3.25 -26.64
N ALA A 179 -6.65 2.54 -27.58
CA ALA A 179 -6.49 1.09 -27.52
C ALA A 179 -5.82 0.61 -26.21
N LYS A 180 -4.97 1.43 -25.59
CA LYS A 180 -4.35 1.15 -24.28
C LYS A 180 -5.38 0.95 -23.17
N ALA A 181 -6.50 1.67 -23.22
CA ALA A 181 -7.59 1.58 -22.25
C ALA A 181 -8.54 0.39 -22.51
N SER A 182 -8.28 -0.42 -23.55
CA SER A 182 -9.15 -1.54 -23.92
C SER A 182 -9.26 -2.58 -22.79
N GLY A 183 -10.51 -2.81 -22.37
CA GLY A 183 -10.85 -3.70 -21.25
C GLY A 183 -10.52 -3.14 -19.87
N MET A 184 -10.23 -1.84 -19.76
CA MET A 184 -10.05 -1.14 -18.48
C MET A 184 -11.30 -0.32 -18.10
N GLN A 185 -11.45 -0.05 -16.82
CA GLN A 185 -12.47 0.85 -16.27
C GLN A 185 -11.89 2.26 -16.15
N LEU A 186 -12.60 3.26 -16.67
CA LEU A 186 -12.34 4.66 -16.38
C LEU A 186 -12.64 4.94 -14.89
N ILE A 187 -11.65 5.42 -14.15
CA ILE A 187 -11.80 5.76 -12.72
C ILE A 187 -11.81 7.28 -12.49
N ARG A 188 -11.09 8.05 -13.30
CA ARG A 188 -11.01 9.51 -13.15
C ARG A 188 -10.83 10.20 -14.49
N SER A 189 -11.36 11.41 -14.58
CA SER A 189 -11.08 12.38 -15.63
C SER A 189 -10.67 13.68 -14.96
N VAL A 190 -9.52 14.21 -15.34
CA VAL A 190 -9.00 15.49 -14.83
C VAL A 190 -9.05 16.50 -15.95
N ALA A 191 -9.65 17.67 -15.71
CA ALA A 191 -9.64 18.75 -16.68
C ALA A 191 -8.22 19.31 -16.80
N MET A 192 -7.73 19.48 -18.03
CA MET A 192 -6.43 20.09 -18.28
C MET A 192 -6.52 21.61 -18.10
N PRO A 193 -5.48 22.26 -17.55
CA PRO A 193 -5.39 23.71 -17.55
C PRO A 193 -5.45 24.23 -19.00
N THR A 194 -6.51 24.97 -19.35
CA THR A 194 -6.63 25.61 -20.66
C THR A 194 -5.90 26.94 -20.63
N GLY A 195 -4.97 27.16 -21.57
CA GLY A 195 -4.30 28.45 -21.73
C GLY A 195 -5.27 29.53 -22.23
N GLY A 196 -5.96 30.20 -21.30
CA GLY A 196 -6.47 31.57 -21.44
C GLY A 196 -7.39 31.93 -22.61
N GLY A 197 -8.00 30.98 -23.32
CA GLY A 197 -8.95 31.26 -24.41
C GLY A 197 -10.36 30.79 -24.06
N GLU A 198 -11.33 31.71 -24.06
CA GLU A 198 -12.75 31.45 -23.72
C GLU A 198 -13.48 30.49 -24.69
N GLU A 199 -12.83 30.06 -25.78
CA GLU A 199 -13.42 29.22 -26.85
C GLU A 199 -12.78 27.83 -27.00
N ALA A 200 -11.82 27.43 -26.14
CA ALA A 200 -11.20 26.11 -26.23
C ALA A 200 -12.09 25.02 -25.61
N GLU A 201 -12.38 23.94 -26.35
CA GLU A 201 -13.01 22.75 -25.76
C GLU A 201 -12.13 22.22 -24.60
N ALA A 202 -12.76 21.97 -23.44
CA ALA A 202 -12.05 21.47 -22.28
C ALA A 202 -11.42 20.10 -22.59
N ALA A 203 -10.09 20.06 -22.66
CA ALA A 203 -9.36 18.81 -22.80
C ALA A 203 -9.33 18.08 -21.45
N TYR A 204 -9.58 16.77 -21.46
CA TYR A 204 -9.53 15.95 -20.26
C TYR A 204 -8.43 14.91 -20.38
N TRP A 205 -7.80 14.60 -19.25
CA TRP A 205 -6.90 13.47 -19.11
C TRP A 205 -7.59 12.35 -18.33
N HIS A 206 -7.65 11.17 -18.93
CA HIS A 206 -8.44 10.05 -18.45
C HIS A 206 -7.57 8.95 -17.85
N PHE A 207 -7.97 8.45 -16.68
CA PHE A 207 -7.25 7.47 -15.88
C PHE A 207 -8.03 6.16 -15.86
N PHE A 208 -7.37 5.08 -16.22
CA PHE A 208 -7.99 3.77 -16.34
C PHE A 208 -7.26 2.73 -15.50
N VAL A 209 -8.04 1.79 -14.95
CA VAL A 209 -7.52 0.59 -14.27
C VAL A 209 -8.24 -0.64 -14.79
N ARG A 210 -7.50 -1.72 -15.00
CA ARG A 210 -8.05 -3.03 -15.28
C ARG A 210 -8.66 -3.56 -13.99
N ARG A 211 -9.99 -3.76 -13.98
CA ARG A 211 -10.66 -4.46 -12.88
C ARG A 211 -9.89 -5.76 -12.61
N ASN A 212 -9.53 -5.99 -11.34
CA ASN A 212 -8.83 -7.18 -10.84
C ASN A 212 -7.29 -7.19 -10.92
N SER A 213 -6.62 -6.05 -11.03
CA SER A 213 -5.16 -5.98 -10.83
C SER A 213 -4.76 -6.43 -9.42
N GLY A 214 -4.49 -7.72 -9.26
CA GLY A 214 -4.16 -8.37 -7.99
C GLY A 214 -5.21 -9.35 -7.42
N GLN A 215 -6.40 -9.47 -8.02
CA GLN A 215 -7.40 -10.47 -7.60
C GLN A 215 -8.01 -11.17 -8.80
N VAL A 216 -7.35 -12.21 -9.31
CA VAL A 216 -8.00 -13.15 -10.23
C VAL A 216 -9.22 -13.73 -9.51
N ARG A 217 -10.42 -13.19 -9.79
CA ARG A 217 -11.65 -13.82 -9.32
C ARG A 217 -11.72 -15.18 -9.98
N ALA A 218 -11.65 -16.24 -9.17
CA ALA A 218 -11.86 -17.58 -9.65
C ALA A 218 -13.18 -17.61 -10.44
N ARG A 219 -13.14 -18.15 -11.67
CA ARG A 219 -14.33 -18.25 -12.53
C ARG A 219 -15.45 -19.08 -11.89
N LYS A 220 -15.12 -19.86 -10.86
CA LYS A 220 -16.01 -20.69 -10.05
C LYS A 220 -15.71 -20.45 -8.56
N PRO A 221 -16.67 -20.65 -7.66
CA PRO A 221 -16.41 -20.64 -6.21
C PRO A 221 -15.29 -21.61 -5.86
N VAL A 222 -14.43 -21.19 -4.93
CA VAL A 222 -13.33 -22.03 -4.41
C VAL A 222 -13.80 -22.66 -3.11
N LEU A 223 -13.70 -23.97 -3.00
CA LEU A 223 -14.03 -24.71 -1.77
C LEU A 223 -13.00 -24.38 -0.69
N LEU A 224 -13.47 -24.26 0.55
CA LEU A 224 -12.61 -23.90 1.67
C LEU A 224 -11.46 -24.88 1.87
N ASP A 225 -11.74 -26.18 1.87
CA ASP A 225 -10.72 -27.21 2.09
C ASP A 225 -9.69 -27.25 0.95
N VAL A 226 -10.10 -26.95 -0.29
CA VAL A 226 -9.18 -26.83 -1.43
C VAL A 226 -8.24 -25.65 -1.23
N HIS A 227 -8.79 -24.50 -0.85
CA HIS A 227 -7.99 -23.31 -0.60
C HIS A 227 -7.00 -23.51 0.55
N VAL A 228 -7.44 -24.05 1.69
CA VAL A 228 -6.57 -24.34 2.83
C VAL A 228 -5.44 -25.31 2.42
N ALA A 229 -5.75 -26.36 1.67
CA ALA A 229 -4.73 -27.29 1.18
C ALA A 229 -3.73 -26.64 0.22
N ASP A 230 -4.18 -25.74 -0.65
CA ASP A 230 -3.31 -24.98 -1.55
C ASP A 230 -2.39 -24.02 -0.79
N VAL A 231 -2.91 -23.31 0.22
CA VAL A 231 -2.11 -22.39 1.06
C VAL A 231 -1.13 -23.18 1.91
N GLU A 232 -1.54 -24.29 2.52
CA GLU A 232 -0.64 -25.17 3.28
C GLU A 232 0.51 -25.68 2.40
N ARG A 233 0.21 -26.16 1.19
CA ARG A 233 1.21 -26.61 0.24
C ARG A 233 2.15 -25.46 -0.15
N ARG A 234 1.62 -24.27 -0.42
CA ARG A 234 2.42 -23.11 -0.80
C ARG A 234 3.34 -22.64 0.33
N VAL A 235 2.84 -22.55 1.57
CA VAL A 235 3.66 -22.24 2.74
C VAL A 235 4.75 -23.29 2.90
N THR A 236 4.42 -24.58 2.75
CA THR A 236 5.41 -25.67 2.85
C THR A 236 6.53 -25.50 1.81
N GLU A 237 6.18 -25.21 0.56
CA GLU A 237 7.15 -24.92 -0.51
C GLU A 237 8.04 -23.72 -0.14
N ILE A 238 7.43 -22.61 0.29
CA ILE A 238 8.15 -21.39 0.72
C ILE A 238 9.13 -21.71 1.84
N VAL A 239 8.67 -22.30 2.95
CA VAL A 239 9.54 -22.54 4.12
C VAL A 239 10.60 -23.60 3.83
N SER A 240 10.36 -24.54 2.91
CA SER A 240 11.37 -25.52 2.49
C SER A 240 12.53 -24.90 1.71
N GLY A 241 12.25 -23.81 0.97
CA GLY A 241 13.28 -23.02 0.28
C GLY A 241 14.03 -22.07 1.20
N LEU A 242 13.53 -21.84 2.42
CA LEU A 242 14.13 -20.95 3.40
C LEU A 242 14.93 -21.74 4.45
N ARG A 243 16.03 -21.15 4.93
CA ARG A 243 16.81 -21.71 6.05
C ARG A 243 16.22 -21.32 7.41
N LEU A 244 14.92 -21.59 7.60
CA LEU A 244 14.22 -21.33 8.85
C LEU A 244 14.43 -22.45 9.87
N ASP A 245 14.31 -22.11 11.16
CA ASP A 245 14.23 -23.09 12.24
C ASP A 245 12.99 -23.99 12.05
N ALA A 246 13.13 -25.28 12.37
CA ALA A 246 12.08 -26.27 12.15
C ALA A 246 10.78 -25.96 12.92
N GLY A 247 10.89 -25.41 14.13
CA GLY A 247 9.73 -24.99 14.93
C GLY A 247 9.00 -23.82 14.29
N LEU A 248 9.73 -22.84 13.75
CA LEU A 248 9.14 -21.69 13.02
C LEU A 248 8.47 -22.12 11.72
N ALA A 249 9.11 -23.00 10.95
CA ALA A 249 8.51 -23.57 9.75
C ALA A 249 7.21 -24.31 10.07
N ASN A 250 7.20 -25.13 11.13
CA ASN A 250 6.00 -25.82 11.58
C ASN A 250 4.89 -24.85 12.03
N CYS A 251 5.22 -23.77 12.74
CA CYS A 251 4.25 -22.74 13.11
C CYS A 251 3.57 -22.09 11.89
N LEU A 252 4.32 -21.82 10.83
CA LEU A 252 3.76 -21.26 9.58
C LEU A 252 2.82 -22.25 8.89
N ILE A 253 3.19 -23.52 8.82
CA ILE A 253 2.36 -24.59 8.23
C ILE A 253 1.07 -24.77 9.05
N LEU A 254 1.17 -24.78 10.38
CA LEU A 254 0.00 -24.84 11.26
C LEU A 254 -0.88 -23.61 11.09
N ALA A 255 -0.31 -22.40 11.02
CA ALA A 255 -1.09 -21.20 10.77
C ALA A 255 -1.85 -21.29 9.43
N ALA A 256 -1.20 -21.78 8.36
CA ALA A 256 -1.84 -22.02 7.07
C ALA A 256 -3.03 -22.98 7.15
N ARG A 257 -2.95 -24.04 7.96
CA ARG A 257 -4.05 -25.00 8.15
C ARG A 257 -5.30 -24.38 8.79
N TYR A 258 -5.11 -23.43 9.71
CA TYR A 258 -6.20 -22.90 10.54
C TYR A 258 -6.60 -21.45 10.22
N HIS A 259 -5.85 -20.73 9.35
CA HIS A 259 -6.05 -19.28 9.13
C HIS A 259 -7.48 -18.90 8.75
N ASP A 260 -8.14 -19.81 8.04
CA ASP A 260 -9.41 -19.59 7.36
C ASP A 260 -10.60 -20.33 7.98
N HIS A 261 -10.41 -20.97 9.14
CA HIS A 261 -11.47 -21.71 9.83
C HIS A 261 -12.67 -20.83 10.18
N GLY A 262 -12.47 -19.55 10.49
CA GLY A 262 -13.55 -18.56 10.69
C GLY A 262 -14.42 -18.33 9.44
N LYS A 263 -14.02 -18.79 8.25
CA LYS A 263 -14.93 -18.80 7.08
C LYS A 263 -16.06 -19.82 7.25
N ARG A 264 -15.94 -20.78 8.18
CA ARG A 264 -17.00 -21.74 8.57
C ARG A 264 -18.03 -21.14 9.52
N ARG A 265 -18.47 -19.91 9.25
CA ARG A 265 -19.59 -19.26 9.94
C ARG A 265 -20.71 -18.99 8.97
N SER A 266 -21.96 -19.17 9.42
CA SER A 266 -23.16 -18.90 8.61
C SER A 266 -23.18 -17.45 8.13
N LEU A 267 -22.74 -16.51 8.97
CA LEU A 267 -22.61 -15.10 8.63
C LEU A 267 -21.64 -14.90 7.44
N PHE A 268 -20.44 -15.46 7.52
CA PHE A 268 -19.43 -15.36 6.45
C PHE A 268 -19.92 -15.97 5.13
N GLN A 269 -20.51 -17.17 5.19
CA GLN A 269 -21.07 -17.80 3.99
C GLN A 269 -22.25 -17.03 3.38
N THR A 270 -23.05 -16.38 4.22
CA THR A 270 -24.13 -15.48 3.76
C THR A 270 -23.56 -14.28 3.01
N MET A 271 -22.48 -13.67 3.51
CA MET A 271 -21.78 -12.58 2.80
C MET A 271 -21.26 -13.02 1.43
N LEU A 272 -20.74 -14.25 1.31
CA LEU A 272 -20.34 -14.85 0.03
C LEU A 272 -21.53 -15.23 -0.90
N GLY A 273 -22.75 -15.22 -0.38
CA GLY A 273 -23.96 -15.72 -1.05
C GLY A 273 -24.01 -17.24 -1.18
N ASN A 274 -23.29 -17.98 -0.35
CA ASN A 274 -23.26 -19.43 -0.38
C ASN A 274 -24.51 -20.03 0.28
N ARG A 275 -25.51 -20.36 -0.53
CA ARG A 275 -26.74 -21.06 -0.09
C ARG A 275 -26.54 -22.55 0.19
N ARG A 276 -25.34 -23.10 -0.03
CA ARG A 276 -25.01 -24.51 0.20
C ARG A 276 -24.36 -24.77 1.57
N ALA A 277 -24.05 -23.73 2.34
CA ALA A 277 -23.60 -23.89 3.71
C ALA A 277 -24.74 -24.48 4.58
N PRO A 278 -24.45 -25.36 5.56
CA PRO A 278 -23.13 -25.87 5.95
C PRO A 278 -22.66 -27.10 5.15
N ALA A 279 -23.44 -27.60 4.18
CA ALA A 279 -23.08 -28.80 3.42
C ALA A 279 -21.83 -28.60 2.55
N VAL A 280 -21.56 -27.37 2.11
CA VAL A 280 -20.35 -26.97 1.38
C VAL A 280 -19.87 -25.63 1.88
N TRP A 281 -18.61 -25.53 2.28
CA TRP A 281 -17.97 -24.28 2.69
C TRP A 281 -17.16 -23.68 1.52
N TRP A 282 -17.35 -22.40 1.26
CA TRP A 282 -16.56 -21.66 0.28
C TRP A 282 -15.51 -20.80 0.97
N ALA A 283 -14.31 -20.76 0.40
CA ALA A 283 -13.29 -19.77 0.74
C ALA A 283 -13.55 -18.45 0.01
N LYS A 284 -13.92 -18.53 -1.27
CA LYS A 284 -14.13 -17.37 -2.15
C LYS A 284 -15.37 -17.61 -3.02
N SER A 285 -16.17 -16.56 -3.20
CA SER A 285 -17.38 -16.60 -4.03
C SER A 285 -17.09 -16.53 -5.53
N GLY A 286 -18.07 -16.90 -6.35
CA GLY A 286 -18.03 -16.69 -7.79
C GLY A 286 -18.44 -15.25 -8.17
N PRO A 287 -18.31 -14.84 -9.45
CA PRO A 287 -18.45 -13.44 -9.89
C PRO A 287 -19.79 -12.74 -9.61
N LYS A 288 -20.84 -13.46 -9.20
CA LYS A 288 -22.24 -12.95 -9.14
C LYS A 288 -22.99 -13.21 -7.83
N THR A 289 -22.32 -13.66 -6.75
CA THR A 289 -23.04 -14.15 -5.56
C THR A 289 -22.87 -13.32 -4.28
N GLY A 290 -21.88 -12.43 -4.19
CA GLY A 290 -21.68 -11.62 -2.99
C GLY A 290 -22.82 -10.63 -2.74
N LEU A 291 -23.32 -10.57 -1.51
CA LEU A 291 -24.23 -9.50 -1.07
C LEU A 291 -23.42 -8.27 -0.65
N PRO A 292 -23.87 -7.04 -0.92
CA PRO A 292 -23.25 -5.82 -0.43
C PRO A 292 -23.59 -5.63 1.06
N LEU A 293 -23.08 -6.52 1.91
CA LEU A 293 -23.14 -6.39 3.35
C LEU A 293 -21.82 -5.78 3.82
N GLU A 294 -21.91 -4.84 4.76
CA GLU A 294 -20.74 -4.28 5.42
C GLU A 294 -20.01 -5.40 6.19
N GLU A 295 -18.77 -5.69 5.80
CA GLU A 295 -17.98 -6.81 6.33
C GLU A 295 -17.38 -6.45 7.70
N ARG A 296 -18.21 -6.45 8.74
CA ARG A 296 -17.77 -6.24 10.13
C ARG A 296 -17.17 -7.50 10.74
N TYR A 297 -17.60 -8.68 10.28
CA TYR A 297 -17.06 -9.95 10.76
C TYR A 297 -15.73 -10.26 10.09
N ARG A 298 -14.69 -10.48 10.91
CA ARG A 298 -13.35 -10.90 10.46
C ARG A 298 -13.18 -12.40 10.67
N HIS A 299 -12.97 -13.14 9.59
CA HIS A 299 -12.75 -14.59 9.68
C HIS A 299 -11.44 -14.91 10.40
N GLU A 300 -10.46 -14.01 10.37
CA GLU A 300 -9.19 -14.11 11.09
C GLU A 300 -9.42 -14.14 12.60
N PHE A 301 -10.36 -13.32 13.10
CA PHE A 301 -10.77 -13.30 14.50
C PHE A 301 -11.48 -14.60 14.86
N GLY A 302 -12.47 -15.02 14.06
CA GLY A 302 -13.20 -16.27 14.30
C GLY A 302 -12.31 -17.52 14.26
N SER A 303 -11.30 -17.55 13.38
CA SER A 303 -10.33 -18.63 13.30
C SER A 303 -9.58 -18.84 14.62
N LEU A 304 -9.38 -17.81 15.45
CA LEU A 304 -8.69 -17.94 16.74
C LEU A 304 -9.42 -18.82 17.73
N HIS A 305 -10.75 -18.89 17.64
CA HIS A 305 -11.58 -19.77 18.48
C HIS A 305 -11.44 -21.25 18.09
N ASP A 306 -11.05 -21.53 16.85
CA ASP A 306 -11.05 -22.88 16.28
C ASP A 306 -9.66 -23.54 16.34
N VAL A 307 -8.63 -22.84 16.83
CA VAL A 307 -7.26 -23.37 16.95
C VAL A 307 -7.13 -24.25 18.21
N PRO A 308 -6.82 -25.55 18.07
CA PRO A 308 -6.69 -26.49 19.18
C PRO A 308 -5.62 -26.07 20.21
N SER A 309 -5.61 -26.75 21.36
CA SER A 309 -4.59 -26.55 22.39
C SER A 309 -3.17 -26.89 21.89
N ALA A 310 -2.14 -26.41 22.60
CA ALA A 310 -0.75 -26.64 22.19
C ALA A 310 -0.40 -28.14 22.13
N GLY A 311 -0.90 -28.92 23.10
CA GLY A 311 -0.74 -30.36 23.15
C GLY A 311 -1.39 -31.09 21.97
N GLU A 312 -2.60 -30.68 21.54
CA GLU A 312 -3.27 -31.24 20.37
C GLU A 312 -2.57 -30.88 19.05
N LEU A 313 -1.97 -29.70 18.99
CA LEU A 313 -1.15 -29.26 17.86
C LEU A 313 0.24 -29.89 17.84
N GLY A 314 0.68 -30.52 18.92
CA GLY A 314 2.03 -31.06 19.06
C GLY A 314 3.11 -29.98 19.12
N VAL A 315 2.79 -28.81 19.67
CA VAL A 315 3.71 -27.66 19.81
C VAL A 315 3.76 -27.17 21.26
N THR A 316 4.73 -26.31 21.57
CA THR A 316 4.78 -25.60 22.84
C THR A 316 3.75 -24.47 22.91
N ASP A 317 3.41 -23.99 24.11
CA ASP A 317 2.52 -22.82 24.26
C ASP A 317 3.08 -21.58 23.57
N ALA A 318 4.40 -21.38 23.57
CA ALA A 318 5.06 -20.26 22.90
C ALA A 318 4.91 -20.34 21.38
N GLU A 319 5.04 -21.54 20.80
CA GLU A 319 4.81 -21.77 19.36
C GLU A 319 3.34 -21.60 19.00
N ARG A 320 2.41 -22.07 19.84
CA ARG A 320 0.97 -21.84 19.64
C ARG A 320 0.64 -20.36 19.62
N GLU A 321 1.26 -19.56 20.48
CA GLU A 321 1.10 -18.10 20.46
C GLU A 321 1.56 -17.51 19.12
N LEU A 322 2.65 -17.99 18.51
CA LEU A 322 3.04 -17.57 17.17
C LEU A 322 2.00 -17.99 16.11
N VAL A 323 1.51 -19.24 16.16
CA VAL A 323 0.46 -19.74 15.23
C VAL A 323 -0.78 -18.84 15.28
N LEU A 324 -1.29 -18.55 16.47
CA LEU A 324 -2.46 -17.69 16.66
C LEU A 324 -2.22 -16.26 16.16
N HIS A 325 -1.00 -15.73 16.31
CA HIS A 325 -0.66 -14.40 15.80
C HIS A 325 -0.67 -14.36 14.27
N LEU A 326 -0.02 -15.34 13.63
CA LEU A 326 0.03 -15.44 12.17
C LEU A 326 -1.38 -15.54 11.58
N ILE A 327 -2.26 -16.35 12.21
CA ILE A 327 -3.67 -16.43 11.85
C ILE A 327 -4.37 -15.08 12.03
N ALA A 328 -4.19 -14.39 13.16
CA ALA A 328 -4.87 -13.11 13.37
C ALA A 328 -4.44 -12.02 12.36
N ALA A 329 -3.16 -12.02 11.95
CA ALA A 329 -2.54 -10.93 11.20
C ALA A 329 -2.42 -11.17 9.68
N HIS A 330 -2.96 -12.27 9.15
CA HIS A 330 -2.77 -12.63 7.73
C HIS A 330 -3.51 -11.70 6.74
N HIS A 331 -4.37 -10.79 7.19
CA HIS A 331 -4.87 -9.68 6.36
C HIS A 331 -4.44 -8.31 6.89
N GLY A 332 -3.36 -8.26 7.69
CA GLY A 332 -2.78 -7.00 8.20
C GLY A 332 -3.48 -6.42 9.44
N ARG A 333 -4.53 -7.07 9.95
CA ARG A 333 -5.17 -6.74 11.23
C ARG A 333 -4.39 -7.30 12.43
N ALA A 334 -4.88 -7.11 13.65
CA ALA A 334 -4.26 -7.65 14.88
C ALA A 334 -2.84 -7.14 15.18
N ARG A 335 -2.49 -5.93 14.70
CA ARG A 335 -1.19 -5.27 14.92
C ARG A 335 -1.36 -3.86 15.52
N PRO A 336 -1.66 -3.70 16.82
CA PRO A 336 -1.69 -4.74 17.85
C PRO A 336 -3.07 -5.31 18.17
N HIS A 337 -4.16 -4.82 17.56
CA HIS A 337 -5.52 -5.23 17.93
C HIS A 337 -6.48 -5.18 16.73
N PHE A 338 -7.68 -5.73 16.92
CA PHE A 338 -8.82 -5.52 16.03
C PHE A 338 -9.62 -4.30 16.53
N PRO A 339 -10.19 -3.46 15.63
CA PRO A 339 -11.20 -2.48 15.99
C PRO A 339 -12.37 -3.11 16.76
N GLY A 340 -12.99 -2.37 17.68
CA GLY A 340 -14.01 -2.93 18.59
C GLY A 340 -15.22 -3.51 17.87
N GLU A 341 -15.60 -2.91 16.74
CA GLU A 341 -16.68 -3.36 15.86
C GLU A 341 -16.36 -4.66 15.09
N GLU A 342 -15.09 -5.05 15.01
CA GLU A 342 -14.61 -6.29 14.40
C GLU A 342 -14.45 -7.44 15.44
N VAL A 343 -14.55 -7.13 16.73
CA VAL A 343 -14.36 -8.08 17.83
C VAL A 343 -15.66 -8.81 18.14
N PHE A 344 -16.03 -9.76 17.28
CA PHE A 344 -17.10 -10.72 17.57
C PHE A 344 -16.99 -11.99 16.73
N ASP A 345 -17.41 -13.13 17.28
CA ASP A 345 -17.73 -14.35 16.52
C ASP A 345 -19.17 -14.77 16.82
N PRO A 346 -20.05 -14.91 15.80
CA PRO A 346 -21.45 -15.29 16.01
C PRO A 346 -21.64 -16.67 16.66
N ASN A 347 -20.62 -17.53 16.65
CA ASN A 347 -20.64 -18.85 17.27
C ASN A 347 -19.98 -18.86 18.66
N SER A 348 -19.48 -17.72 19.14
CA SER A 348 -18.80 -17.56 20.43
C SER A 348 -19.66 -16.76 21.40
N SER A 349 -19.26 -16.79 22.67
CA SER A 349 -19.86 -15.94 23.71
C SER A 349 -19.13 -14.62 23.79
N VAL A 350 -19.81 -13.55 24.23
CA VAL A 350 -19.19 -12.24 24.50
C VAL A 350 -17.97 -12.36 25.41
N ALA A 351 -18.03 -13.23 26.43
CA ALA A 351 -16.90 -13.48 27.32
C ALA A 351 -15.71 -14.14 26.59
N GLY A 352 -15.98 -15.09 25.68
CA GLY A 352 -14.97 -15.71 24.83
C GLY A 352 -14.30 -14.70 23.90
N ASP A 353 -15.09 -13.88 23.23
CA ASP A 353 -14.59 -12.85 22.30
C ASP A 353 -13.74 -11.82 23.03
N THR A 354 -14.20 -11.39 24.21
CA THR A 354 -13.45 -10.46 25.06
C THR A 354 -12.11 -11.04 25.48
N ALA A 355 -12.06 -12.33 25.85
CA ALA A 355 -10.81 -12.99 26.23
C ALA A 355 -9.83 -13.11 25.06
N VAL A 356 -10.32 -13.49 23.87
CA VAL A 356 -9.51 -13.56 22.65
C VAL A 356 -8.99 -12.17 22.29
N ALA A 357 -9.84 -11.16 22.24
CA ALA A 357 -9.46 -9.80 21.91
C ALA A 357 -8.42 -9.21 22.88
N ALA A 358 -8.56 -9.47 24.18
CA ALA A 358 -7.57 -9.06 25.18
C ALA A 358 -6.21 -9.76 25.00
N SER A 359 -6.21 -11.00 24.50
CA SER A 359 -4.97 -11.77 24.27
C SER A 359 -4.16 -11.28 23.06
N VAL A 360 -4.82 -10.75 22.02
CA VAL A 360 -4.18 -10.31 20.76
C VAL A 360 -3.08 -9.26 20.98
N PRO A 361 -3.32 -8.10 21.64
CA PRO A 361 -2.27 -7.10 21.84
C PRO A 361 -1.16 -7.59 22.79
N GLN A 362 -1.50 -8.44 23.77
CA GLN A 362 -0.50 -9.03 24.68
C GLN A 362 0.44 -9.98 23.92
N ARG A 363 -0.13 -10.83 23.06
CA ARG A 363 0.59 -11.75 22.17
C ARG A 363 1.47 -10.97 21.19
N PHE A 364 0.93 -9.95 20.53
CA PHE A 364 1.71 -9.08 19.64
C PHE A 364 2.91 -8.47 20.36
N GLY A 365 2.71 -7.92 21.57
CA GLY A 365 3.79 -7.35 22.36
C GLY A 365 4.86 -8.36 22.77
N ARG A 366 4.48 -9.60 23.13
CA ARG A 366 5.44 -10.68 23.44
C ARG A 366 6.25 -11.08 22.20
N LEU A 367 5.58 -11.33 21.07
CA LEU A 367 6.23 -11.75 19.82
C LEU A 367 7.10 -10.65 19.22
N GLN A 368 6.69 -9.38 19.32
CA GLN A 368 7.52 -8.24 18.94
C GLN A 368 8.82 -8.17 19.73
N ARG A 369 8.80 -8.48 21.04
CA ARG A 369 10.04 -8.55 21.83
C ARG A 369 10.92 -9.73 21.44
N GLN A 370 10.32 -10.87 21.08
CA GLN A 370 11.05 -12.08 20.71
C GLN A 370 11.68 -12.01 19.32
N PHE A 371 10.92 -11.57 18.31
CA PHE A 371 11.33 -11.57 16.91
C PHE A 371 11.75 -10.19 16.39
N GLY A 372 11.42 -9.12 17.12
CA GLY A 372 11.57 -7.74 16.67
C GLY A 372 10.61 -7.34 15.56
N ARG A 373 10.67 -6.06 15.17
CA ARG A 373 9.72 -5.39 14.28
C ARG A 373 9.64 -6.04 12.90
N TRP A 374 10.78 -6.31 12.28
CA TRP A 374 10.81 -6.91 10.94
C TRP A 374 10.83 -8.42 11.00
N GLY A 375 11.36 -9.04 12.05
CA GLY A 375 11.29 -10.50 12.20
C GLY A 375 9.83 -10.98 12.26
N LEU A 376 9.00 -10.32 13.07
CA LEU A 376 7.57 -10.66 13.13
C LEU A 376 6.84 -10.30 11.83
N ALA A 377 7.11 -9.12 11.24
CA ALA A 377 6.52 -8.72 9.96
C ALA A 377 6.90 -9.65 8.81
N TYR A 378 8.14 -10.16 8.81
CA TYR A 378 8.63 -11.13 7.84
C TYR A 378 7.86 -12.44 7.94
N LEU A 379 7.71 -13.00 9.15
CA LEU A 379 6.93 -14.23 9.36
C LEU A 379 5.46 -14.08 8.93
N GLU A 380 4.82 -12.95 9.26
CA GLU A 380 3.46 -12.66 8.80
C GLU A 380 3.37 -12.59 7.27
N SER A 381 4.37 -12.00 6.63
CA SER A 381 4.41 -11.84 5.17
C SER A 381 4.56 -13.18 4.44
N LEU A 382 5.20 -14.18 5.05
CA LEU A 382 5.32 -15.51 4.46
C LEU A 382 3.95 -16.20 4.33
N LEU A 383 3.11 -16.09 5.37
CA LEU A 383 1.73 -16.60 5.29
C LEU A 383 0.90 -15.77 4.29
N ARG A 384 1.04 -14.44 4.33
CA ARG A 384 0.36 -13.52 3.39
C ARG A 384 0.70 -13.73 1.92
N ALA A 385 1.92 -14.19 1.64
CA ALA A 385 2.35 -14.48 0.28
C ALA A 385 1.83 -15.83 -0.23
N ALA A 386 1.46 -16.73 0.68
CA ALA A 386 0.96 -18.06 0.34
C ALA A 386 -0.56 -18.10 0.14
N ASP A 387 -1.29 -17.33 0.94
CA ASP A 387 -2.73 -17.05 0.81
C ASP A 387 -3.03 -16.11 -0.38
#